data_AF-A0A963K4W1-F1
#
_entry.id   AF-A0A963K4W1-F1
#
_cell.length_a   1.000
_cell.length_b   1.000
_cell.length_c   1.000
_cell.angle_alpha   90.00
_cell.angle_beta   90.00
_cell.angle_gamma   90.00
#
_symmetry.space_group_name_H-M   'P 1'
#
loop_
_entity.id
_entity.type
_entity.pdbx_description
1 polymer ?
#
loop_
_entity_poly.entity_id
_entity_poly.type
_entity_poly.pdbx_seq_one_letter_code
_entity_poly.pdbx_strand_id
1 'polypeptide(L)'
;MFRRFETLIDPFPEAEPTRPPDRLIPFLWHFTRPVAPWIAIMAVVTATLSTLEIVFLGFLGSLVDTLAGADRATFFADHGPTLIGMVLLIVVVFPVFVLLQNLLLHQTIFGNYPMLARWLAHRYALGQSLSFFQDEFAGRVSQKVMQTALAIRETVITLTEVMVYVVVYFTGAMVLLGQADLWLMLPLVLWLAGYLGILRYFVPRLRRVSMAQADARAEMTGRVVDSYTNIQTVKLFAHSRREQVYA
;
A
#
# COMPACT_ATOMS: atom_id res chain seq x y z
N MET A 1 24.40 -8.62 2.91
CA MET A 1 23.87 -7.65 3.91
C MET A 1 22.35 -7.68 3.96
N PHE A 2 21.64 -7.60 2.82
CA PHE A 2 20.16 -7.56 2.75
C PHE A 2 19.43 -8.89 3.03
N ARG A 3 20.13 -10.03 2.97
CA ARG A 3 19.57 -11.36 3.24
C ARG A 3 18.83 -11.47 4.58
N ARG A 4 19.27 -10.74 5.62
CA ARG A 4 18.58 -10.73 6.92
C ARG A 4 17.18 -10.14 6.83
N PHE A 5 16.96 -9.12 6.00
CA PHE A 5 15.65 -8.49 5.78
C PHE A 5 14.74 -9.33 4.88
N GLU A 6 15.34 -10.11 3.98
CA GLU A 6 14.63 -11.02 3.07
C GLU A 6 14.08 -12.25 3.80
N THR A 7 14.74 -12.73 4.85
CA THR A 7 14.31 -13.92 5.62
C THR A 7 13.35 -13.63 6.77
N LEU A 8 12.94 -12.38 6.98
CA LEU A 8 12.09 -11.99 8.11
C LEU A 8 10.64 -12.46 7.99
N ILE A 9 10.22 -12.79 6.77
CA ILE A 9 8.90 -13.33 6.46
C ILE A 9 9.16 -14.64 5.75
N ASP A 10 8.62 -15.73 6.28
CA ASP A 10 8.60 -17.01 5.58
C ASP A 10 7.51 -16.95 4.49
N PRO A 11 7.88 -16.97 3.19
CA PRO A 11 6.91 -16.95 2.12
C PRO A 11 6.14 -18.28 1.97
N PHE A 12 6.58 -19.37 2.62
CA PHE A 12 6.03 -20.71 2.44
C PHE A 12 5.70 -21.41 3.77
N PRO A 13 4.78 -20.88 4.58
CA PRO A 13 4.42 -21.50 5.86
C PRO A 13 3.83 -22.92 5.67
N GLU A 14 4.20 -23.83 6.57
CA GLU A 14 3.77 -25.24 6.55
C GLU A 14 2.35 -25.46 7.09
N ALA A 15 1.83 -24.52 7.90
CA ALA A 15 0.51 -24.61 8.53
C ALA A 15 -0.62 -24.92 7.54
N GLU A 16 -1.62 -25.70 7.95
CA GLU A 16 -2.72 -26.11 7.07
C GLU A 16 -3.55 -24.89 6.58
N PRO A 17 -3.90 -24.84 5.28
CA PRO A 17 -4.69 -23.75 4.74
C PRO A 17 -6.10 -23.80 5.32
N THR A 18 -6.52 -22.74 6.00
CA THR A 18 -7.90 -22.57 6.46
C THR A 18 -8.71 -21.78 5.43
N ARG A 19 -10.03 -21.98 5.43
CA ARG A 19 -10.93 -21.24 4.52
C ARG A 19 -10.79 -19.73 4.77
N PRO A 20 -10.49 -18.92 3.73
CA PRO A 20 -10.44 -17.48 3.87
C PRO A 20 -11.82 -16.93 4.25
N PRO A 21 -11.91 -15.96 5.17
CA PRO A 21 -13.19 -15.38 5.59
C PRO A 21 -13.97 -14.67 4.48
N ASP A 22 -15.31 -14.67 4.56
CA ASP A 22 -16.19 -14.08 3.54
C ASP A 22 -16.30 -12.53 3.62
N ARG A 23 -15.72 -11.90 4.66
CA ARG A 23 -15.73 -10.44 4.86
C ARG A 23 -14.37 -9.83 4.52
N LEU A 24 -14.35 -8.62 3.94
CA LEU A 24 -13.12 -7.96 3.48
C LEU A 24 -12.05 -7.78 4.55
N ILE A 25 -12.38 -7.21 5.72
CA ILE A 25 -11.37 -6.94 6.76
C ILE A 25 -10.79 -8.24 7.34
N PRO A 26 -11.62 -9.23 7.75
CA PRO A 26 -11.11 -10.53 8.17
C PRO A 26 -10.31 -11.26 7.08
N PHE A 27 -10.70 -11.11 5.81
CA PHE A 27 -9.97 -11.66 4.67
C PHE A 27 -8.57 -11.05 4.55
N LEU A 28 -8.44 -9.72 4.59
CA LEU A 28 -7.13 -9.05 4.58
C LEU A 28 -6.30 -9.53 5.77
N TRP A 29 -6.87 -9.50 6.98
CA TRP A 29 -6.17 -9.91 8.20
C TRP A 29 -5.65 -11.36 8.15
N HIS A 30 -6.42 -12.28 7.56
CA HIS A 30 -6.00 -13.67 7.39
C HIS A 30 -4.65 -13.79 6.65
N PHE A 31 -4.48 -13.03 5.56
CA PHE A 31 -3.23 -13.02 4.79
C PHE A 31 -2.16 -12.09 5.40
N THR A 32 -2.55 -11.04 6.13
CA THR A 32 -1.63 -10.08 6.75
C THR A 32 -1.02 -10.59 8.05
N ARG A 33 -1.71 -11.46 8.81
CA ARG A 33 -1.31 -11.88 10.17
C ARG A 33 0.16 -12.30 10.29
N PRO A 34 0.77 -13.06 9.37
CA PRO A 34 2.20 -13.43 9.46
C PRO A 34 3.15 -12.24 9.25
N VAL A 35 2.72 -11.21 8.53
CA VAL A 35 3.51 -10.02 8.15
C VAL A 35 3.20 -8.81 9.04
N ALA A 36 2.15 -8.89 9.87
CA ALA A 36 1.66 -7.84 10.75
C ALA A 36 2.73 -7.12 11.59
N PRO A 37 3.71 -7.78 12.25
CA PRO A 37 4.71 -7.06 13.05
C PRO A 37 5.57 -6.13 12.20
N TRP A 38 5.96 -6.55 11.00
CA TRP A 38 6.76 -5.74 10.08
C TRP A 38 5.99 -4.56 9.51
N ILE A 39 4.70 -4.76 9.24
CA ILE A 39 3.79 -3.68 8.83
C ILE A 39 3.59 -2.67 9.96
N ALA A 40 3.48 -3.12 11.22
CA ALA A 40 3.38 -2.24 12.37
C ALA A 40 4.66 -1.40 12.57
N ILE A 41 5.84 -2.03 12.47
CA ILE A 41 7.12 -1.32 12.51
C ILE A 41 7.21 -0.29 11.39
N MET A 42 6.82 -0.67 10.17
CA MET A 42 6.80 0.24 9.02
C MET A 42 5.87 1.43 9.28
N ALA A 43 4.65 1.20 9.76
CA ALA A 43 3.71 2.27 10.10
C ALA A 43 4.28 3.25 11.15
N VAL A 44 4.99 2.75 12.16
CA VAL A 44 5.66 3.59 13.17
C VAL A 44 6.81 4.40 12.54
N VAL A 45 7.61 3.78 11.67
CA VAL A 45 8.68 4.47 10.93
C VAL A 45 8.10 5.58 10.04
N THR A 46 7.02 5.30 9.32
CA THR A 46 6.32 6.29 8.48
C THR A 46 5.76 7.44 9.32
N ALA A 47 5.09 7.15 10.44
CA ALA A 47 4.59 8.17 11.35
C ALA A 47 5.72 9.05 11.92
N THR A 48 6.86 8.43 12.25
CA THR A 48 8.05 9.15 12.74
C THR A 48 8.60 10.07 11.67
N LEU A 49 8.73 9.61 10.42
CA LEU A 49 9.17 10.43 9.29
C LEU A 49 8.25 11.61 9.02
N SER A 50 6.94 11.38 8.97
CA SER A 50 5.95 12.46 8.83
C SER A 50 6.06 13.48 9.96
N THR A 51 6.28 13.02 11.19
CA THR A 51 6.44 13.91 12.35
C THR A 51 7.72 14.74 12.24
N LEU A 52 8.84 14.13 11.84
CA LEU A 52 10.10 14.85 11.60
C LEU A 52 9.94 15.92 10.52
N GLU A 53 9.18 15.64 9.46
CA GLU A 53 8.89 16.60 8.40
C GLU A 53 8.06 17.79 8.91
N ILE A 54 7.04 17.54 9.74
CA ILE A 54 6.24 18.61 10.37
C ILE A 54 7.12 19.48 11.29
N VAL A 55 7.97 18.85 12.10
CA VAL A 55 8.92 19.57 12.97
C VAL A 55 9.85 20.44 12.14
N PHE A 56 10.29 19.95 10.98
CA PHE A 56 11.10 20.74 10.05
C PHE A 56 10.35 21.94 9.48
N LEU A 57 9.11 21.77 9.05
CA LEU A 57 8.29 22.88 8.56
C LEU A 57 8.02 23.94 9.64
N GLY A 58 7.72 23.49 10.87
CA GLY A 58 7.54 24.40 12.02
C GLY A 58 8.83 25.14 12.38
N PHE A 59 9.97 24.45 12.34
CA PHE A 59 11.27 25.06 12.58
C PHE A 59 11.59 26.14 11.55
N LEU A 60 11.29 25.91 10.26
CA LEU A 60 11.49 26.91 9.22
C LEU A 60 10.73 28.22 9.52
N GLY A 61 9.48 28.12 10.00
CA GLY A 61 8.72 29.28 10.46
C GLY A 61 9.43 30.02 11.60
N SER A 62 9.81 29.29 12.66
CA SER A 62 10.53 29.88 13.79
C SER A 62 11.88 30.50 13.41
N LEU A 63 12.57 29.93 12.42
CA LEU A 63 13.85 30.43 11.93
C LEU A 63 13.66 31.77 11.22
N VAL A 64 12.61 31.91 10.40
CA VAL A 64 12.24 33.19 9.77
C VAL A 64 11.93 34.25 10.83
N ASP A 65 11.13 33.91 11.84
CA ASP A 65 10.79 34.82 12.93
C ASP A 65 12.03 35.26 13.72
N THR A 66 12.93 34.32 13.99
CA THR A 66 14.19 34.59 14.68
C THR A 66 15.10 35.50 13.85
N LEU A 67 15.24 35.24 12.55
CA LEU A 67 16.03 36.08 11.65
C LEU A 67 15.47 37.50 11.50
N ALA A 68 14.15 37.66 11.64
CA ALA A 68 13.51 38.97 11.58
C ALA A 68 13.82 39.85 12.81
N GLY A 69 14.07 39.24 13.98
CA GLY A 69 14.31 39.94 15.25
C GLY A 69 15.76 39.95 15.76
N ALA A 70 16.66 39.18 15.16
CA ALA A 70 18.02 38.99 15.70
C ALA A 70 19.04 40.04 15.23
N ASP A 71 19.97 40.38 16.12
CA ASP A 71 21.15 41.15 15.78
C ASP A 71 22.20 40.26 15.10
N ARG A 72 22.79 40.74 14.00
CA ARG A 72 23.68 39.96 13.12
C ARG A 72 24.97 39.53 13.83
N ALA A 73 25.36 40.25 14.88
CA ALA A 73 26.60 40.02 15.60
C ALA A 73 26.55 38.85 16.60
N THR A 74 25.40 38.58 17.25
CA THR A 74 25.27 37.53 18.27
C THR A 74 24.47 36.30 17.82
N PHE A 75 23.79 36.37 16.67
CA PHE A 75 22.92 35.30 16.15
C PHE A 75 23.55 33.90 16.20
N PHE A 76 24.79 33.74 15.70
CA PHE A 76 25.46 32.44 15.68
C PHE A 76 25.91 31.96 17.06
N ALA A 77 26.21 32.88 17.99
CA ALA A 77 26.58 32.52 19.36
C ALA A 77 25.36 32.01 20.14
N ASP A 78 24.20 32.62 19.93
CA ASP A 78 22.98 32.30 20.67
C ASP A 78 22.21 31.12 20.06
N HIS A 79 22.21 30.97 18.73
CA HIS A 79 21.36 30.00 18.01
C HIS A 79 22.15 28.87 17.32
N GLY A 80 23.49 28.92 17.35
CA GLY A 80 24.38 27.91 16.76
C GLY A 80 24.06 26.46 17.16
N PRO A 81 23.86 26.14 18.46
CA PRO A 81 23.54 24.78 18.89
C PRO A 81 22.22 24.26 18.33
N THR A 82 21.17 25.10 18.29
CA THR A 82 19.85 24.74 17.75
C THR A 82 19.92 24.49 16.24
N LEU A 83 20.64 25.34 15.51
CA LEU A 83 20.86 25.19 14.07
C LEU A 83 21.64 23.91 13.74
N ILE A 84 22.71 23.62 14.49
CA ILE A 84 23.50 22.40 14.32
C ILE A 84 22.64 21.15 14.62
N GLY A 85 21.85 21.18 15.68
CA GLY A 85 20.91 20.11 16.01
C GLY A 85 19.93 19.83 14.89
N MET A 86 19.41 20.88 14.24
CA MET A 86 18.48 20.73 13.13
C MET A 86 19.16 20.21 11.86
N VAL A 87 20.37 20.70 11.55
CA VAL A 87 21.17 20.17 10.43
C VAL A 87 21.46 18.69 10.64
N LEU A 88 21.84 18.27 11.86
CA LEU A 88 22.06 16.87 12.18
C LEU A 88 20.79 16.03 11.99
N LEU A 89 19.64 16.54 12.44
CA LEU A 89 18.35 15.89 12.28
C LEU A 89 18.01 15.65 10.80
N ILE A 90 18.21 16.65 9.94
CA ILE A 90 17.87 16.57 8.52
C ILE A 90 18.89 15.77 7.71
N VAL A 91 20.19 15.94 7.99
CA VAL A 91 21.26 15.34 7.18
C VAL A 91 21.55 13.91 7.60
N VAL A 92 21.32 13.55 8.86
CA VAL A 92 21.64 12.22 9.39
C VAL A 92 20.38 11.46 9.76
N VAL A 93 19.56 11.98 10.69
CA VAL A 93 18.42 11.23 11.24
C VAL A 93 17.38 10.95 10.16
N PHE A 94 17.01 11.97 9.38
CA PHE A 94 15.99 11.83 8.34
C PHE A 94 16.37 10.80 7.26
N PRO A 95 17.56 10.84 6.62
CA PRO A 95 18.00 9.81 5.68
C PRO A 95 18.08 8.41 6.27
N VAL A 96 18.47 8.27 7.56
CA VAL A 96 18.50 6.97 8.24
C VAL A 96 17.10 6.37 8.35
N PHE A 97 16.10 7.17 8.72
CA PHE A 97 14.72 6.70 8.78
C PHE A 97 14.15 6.42 7.39
N VAL A 98 14.46 7.26 6.38
CA VAL A 98 14.07 7.00 4.98
C VAL A 98 14.68 5.68 4.48
N LEU A 99 15.95 5.44 4.78
CA LEU A 99 16.62 4.19 4.44
C LEU A 99 15.95 3.00 5.14
N LEU A 100 15.66 3.13 6.43
CA LEU A 100 14.98 2.09 7.21
C LEU A 100 13.59 1.76 6.62
N GLN A 101 12.80 2.78 6.29
CA GLN A 101 11.49 2.61 5.65
C GLN A 101 11.64 1.88 4.32
N ASN A 102 12.57 2.31 3.46
CA ASN A 102 12.79 1.70 2.15
C ASN A 102 13.24 0.25 2.25
N LEU A 103 14.11 -0.07 3.21
CA LEU A 103 14.56 -1.45 3.46
C LEU A 103 13.39 -2.33 3.92
N LEU A 104 12.58 -1.86 4.87
CA LEU A 104 11.41 -2.62 5.33
C LEU A 104 10.39 -2.82 4.19
N LEU A 105 10.10 -1.77 3.44
CA LEU A 105 9.08 -1.82 2.41
C LEU A 105 9.53 -2.67 1.22
N HIS A 106 10.67 -2.35 0.61
CA HIS A 106 11.09 -2.99 -0.64
C HIS A 106 11.79 -4.32 -0.40
N GLN A 107 12.61 -4.45 0.65
CA GLN A 107 13.40 -5.66 0.88
C GLN A 107 12.62 -6.74 1.64
N THR A 108 11.78 -6.35 2.60
CA THR A 108 11.05 -7.31 3.44
C THR A 108 9.63 -7.55 2.92
N ILE A 109 8.83 -6.51 2.74
CA ILE A 109 7.38 -6.65 2.52
C ILE A 109 7.03 -6.87 1.05
N PHE A 110 7.57 -6.06 0.12
CA PHE A 110 7.06 -5.97 -1.25
C PHE A 110 7.14 -7.30 -2.03
N GLY A 111 8.20 -8.07 -1.81
CA GLY A 111 8.43 -9.38 -2.42
C GLY A 111 7.75 -10.53 -1.67
N ASN A 112 7.97 -10.64 -0.36
CA ASN A 112 7.55 -11.82 0.42
C ASN A 112 6.04 -11.84 0.69
N TYR A 113 5.40 -10.68 0.89
CA TYR A 113 3.99 -10.63 1.22
C TYR A 113 3.07 -11.21 0.12
N PRO A 114 3.20 -10.81 -1.17
CA PRO A 114 2.37 -11.40 -2.22
C PRO A 114 2.74 -12.87 -2.49
N MET A 115 3.99 -13.27 -2.26
CA MET A 115 4.39 -14.69 -2.34
C MET A 115 3.66 -15.55 -1.29
N LEU A 116 3.65 -15.10 -0.03
CA LEU A 116 2.91 -15.76 1.05
C LEU A 116 1.43 -15.88 0.72
N ALA A 117 0.80 -14.79 0.25
CA ALA A 117 -0.62 -14.82 -0.10
C ALA A 117 -0.92 -15.78 -1.27
N ARG A 118 -0.06 -15.80 -2.30
CA ARG A 118 -0.16 -16.75 -3.42
C ARG A 118 -0.02 -18.19 -2.95
N TRP A 119 0.93 -18.47 -2.07
CA TRP A 119 1.16 -19.81 -1.55
C TRP A 119 -0.02 -20.34 -0.75
N LEU A 120 -0.53 -19.54 0.19
CA LEU A 120 -1.69 -19.91 1.00
C LEU A 120 -2.93 -20.14 0.13
N ALA A 121 -3.19 -19.25 -0.82
CA ALA A 121 -4.30 -19.39 -1.75
C ALA A 121 -4.16 -20.60 -2.67
N HIS A 122 -2.95 -20.90 -3.15
CA HIS A 122 -2.67 -22.07 -3.97
C HIS A 122 -2.90 -23.37 -3.20
N ARG A 123 -2.33 -23.50 -1.99
CA ARG A 123 -2.54 -24.70 -1.14
C ARG A 123 -4.02 -24.90 -0.80
N TYR A 124 -4.76 -23.83 -0.55
CA TYR A 124 -6.21 -23.91 -0.33
C TYR A 124 -6.97 -24.36 -1.60
N ALA A 125 -6.56 -23.88 -2.78
CA ALA A 125 -7.17 -24.26 -4.04
C ALA A 125 -6.93 -25.75 -4.38
N LEU A 126 -5.76 -26.32 -4.05
CA LEU A 126 -5.47 -27.74 -4.25
C LEU A 126 -6.39 -28.67 -3.45
N GLY A 127 -6.98 -28.19 -2.34
CA GLY A 127 -7.95 -28.95 -1.55
C GLY A 127 -9.38 -28.94 -2.11
N GLN A 128 -9.64 -28.29 -3.24
CA GLN A 128 -10.98 -28.21 -3.83
C GLN A 128 -11.37 -29.48 -4.59
N SER A 129 -12.69 -29.69 -4.74
CA SER A 129 -13.23 -30.85 -5.43
C SER A 129 -12.93 -30.86 -6.93
N LEU A 130 -13.01 -32.04 -7.57
CA LEU A 130 -12.87 -32.15 -9.02
C LEU A 130 -13.95 -31.36 -9.77
N SER A 131 -15.19 -31.31 -9.25
CA SER A 131 -16.28 -30.51 -9.84
C SER A 131 -15.89 -29.03 -9.95
N PHE A 132 -15.27 -28.47 -8.90
CA PHE A 132 -14.80 -27.08 -8.93
C PHE A 132 -13.84 -26.82 -10.10
N PHE A 133 -12.91 -27.74 -10.37
CA PHE A 133 -11.95 -27.60 -11.48
C PHE A 133 -12.56 -27.89 -12.86
N GLN A 134 -13.72 -28.56 -12.92
CA GLN A 134 -14.48 -28.76 -14.16
C GLN A 134 -15.37 -27.55 -14.47
N ASP A 135 -15.96 -26.94 -13.44
CA ASP A 135 -16.86 -25.79 -13.55
C ASP A 135 -16.12 -24.47 -13.74
N GLU A 136 -14.90 -24.34 -13.19
CA GLU A 136 -14.10 -23.13 -13.25
C GLU A 136 -12.83 -23.33 -14.08
N PHE A 137 -12.65 -22.50 -15.11
CA PHE A 137 -11.46 -22.59 -15.96
C PHE A 137 -10.19 -22.34 -15.15
N ALA A 138 -9.17 -23.20 -15.34
CA ALA A 138 -7.88 -23.08 -14.66
C ALA A 138 -7.24 -21.69 -14.82
N GLY A 139 -7.42 -21.06 -15.99
CA GLY A 139 -6.98 -19.69 -16.25
C GLY A 139 -7.65 -18.66 -15.33
N ARG A 140 -8.96 -18.80 -15.04
CA ARG A 140 -9.69 -17.89 -14.16
C ARG A 140 -9.23 -18.04 -12.71
N VAL A 141 -9.07 -19.28 -12.23
CA VAL A 141 -8.55 -19.55 -10.87
C VAL A 141 -7.15 -18.99 -10.70
N SER A 142 -6.25 -19.24 -11.67
CA SER A 142 -4.87 -18.74 -11.65
C SER A 142 -4.82 -17.21 -11.61
N GLN A 143 -5.61 -16.53 -12.44
CA GLN A 143 -5.69 -15.06 -12.41
C GLN A 143 -6.19 -14.54 -11.06
N LYS A 144 -7.23 -15.14 -10.48
CA LYS A 144 -7.74 -14.76 -9.15
C LYS A 144 -6.64 -14.90 -8.10
N VAL A 145 -5.89 -15.99 -8.07
CA VAL A 145 -4.82 -16.20 -7.10
C VAL A 145 -3.65 -15.22 -7.31
N MET A 146 -3.24 -15.00 -8.56
CA MET A 146 -2.09 -14.14 -8.88
C MET A 146 -2.34 -12.66 -8.61
N GLN A 147 -3.53 -12.16 -8.99
CA GLN A 147 -3.89 -10.73 -8.88
C GLN A 147 -4.38 -10.38 -7.48
N THR A 148 -5.17 -11.24 -6.84
CA THR A 148 -5.69 -10.96 -5.49
C THR A 148 -4.56 -10.81 -4.48
N ALA A 149 -3.49 -11.59 -4.60
CA ALA A 149 -2.32 -11.46 -3.74
C ALA A 149 -1.64 -10.08 -3.84
N LEU A 150 -1.54 -9.52 -5.05
CA LEU A 150 -1.01 -8.17 -5.25
C LEU A 150 -1.96 -7.12 -4.68
N ALA A 151 -3.26 -7.26 -4.92
CA ALA A 151 -4.27 -6.36 -4.42
C ALA A 151 -4.34 -6.34 -2.89
N ILE A 152 -4.22 -7.50 -2.22
CA ILE A 152 -4.13 -7.59 -0.75
C ILE A 152 -2.95 -6.76 -0.24
N ARG A 153 -1.75 -7.01 -0.81
CA ARG A 153 -0.54 -6.29 -0.41
C ARG A 153 -0.70 -4.79 -0.60
N GLU A 154 -1.13 -4.36 -1.77
CA GLU A 154 -1.29 -2.94 -2.12
C GLU A 154 -2.31 -2.24 -1.22
N THR A 155 -3.44 -2.92 -0.93
CA THR A 155 -4.46 -2.41 -0.01
C THR A 155 -3.90 -2.19 1.39
N VAL A 156 -3.18 -3.18 1.92
CA VAL A 156 -2.64 -3.13 3.28
C VAL A 156 -1.53 -2.11 3.39
N ILE A 157 -0.57 -2.09 2.46
CA ILE A 157 0.51 -1.09 2.45
C ILE A 157 -0.07 0.32 2.35
N THR A 158 -1.02 0.56 1.44
CA THR A 158 -1.67 1.87 1.31
C THR A 158 -2.35 2.29 2.61
N LEU A 159 -3.03 1.36 3.29
CA LEU A 159 -3.70 1.63 4.56
C LEU A 159 -2.72 1.92 5.70
N THR A 160 -1.55 1.29 5.72
CA THR A 160 -0.61 1.40 6.85
C THR A 160 0.51 2.40 6.64
N GLU A 161 0.82 2.73 5.39
CA GLU A 161 1.84 3.71 5.03
C GLU A 161 1.19 5.02 4.61
N VAL A 162 0.49 5.01 3.48
CA VAL A 162 -0.05 6.24 2.87
C VAL A 162 -1.11 6.88 3.78
N MET A 163 -2.04 6.10 4.35
CA MET A 163 -3.04 6.68 5.25
C MET A 163 -2.42 7.17 6.56
N VAL A 164 -1.40 6.49 7.10
CA VAL A 164 -0.69 6.96 8.30
C VAL A 164 0.01 8.28 8.01
N TYR A 165 0.74 8.36 6.89
CA TYR A 165 1.36 9.60 6.41
C TYR A 165 0.33 10.74 6.30
N VAL A 166 -0.78 10.52 5.60
CA VAL A 166 -1.83 11.53 5.41
C VAL A 166 -2.41 12.00 6.75
N VAL A 167 -2.73 11.08 7.66
CA VAL A 167 -3.30 11.41 8.97
C VAL A 167 -2.33 12.23 9.81
N VAL A 168 -1.07 11.81 9.91
CA VAL A 168 -0.05 12.51 10.69
C VAL A 168 0.21 13.89 10.09
N TYR A 169 0.42 13.97 8.77
CA TYR A 169 0.72 15.22 8.07
C TYR A 169 -0.44 16.22 8.16
N PHE A 170 -1.67 15.77 7.91
CA PHE A 170 -2.85 16.62 7.99
C PHE A 170 -3.07 17.12 9.42
N THR A 171 -2.94 16.25 10.42
CA THR A 171 -3.07 16.64 11.84
C THR A 171 -1.96 17.60 12.25
N GLY A 172 -0.72 17.36 11.82
CA GLY A 172 0.42 18.24 12.08
C GLY A 172 0.26 19.63 11.45
N ALA A 173 -0.14 19.69 10.19
CA ALA A 173 -0.44 20.94 9.50
C ALA A 173 -1.58 21.71 10.20
N MET A 174 -2.63 21.00 10.63
CA MET A 174 -3.75 21.57 11.38
C MET A 174 -3.29 22.17 12.71
N VAL A 175 -2.41 21.49 13.44
CA VAL A 175 -1.83 21.97 14.70
C VAL A 175 -0.95 23.20 14.47
N LEU A 176 -0.05 23.17 13.48
CA LEU A 176 0.83 24.29 13.17
C LEU A 176 0.06 25.54 12.76
N LEU A 177 -0.96 25.39 11.91
CA LEU A 177 -1.82 26.52 11.51
C LEU A 177 -2.65 27.03 12.69
N GLY A 178 -3.21 26.13 13.50
CA GLY A 178 -4.02 26.50 14.67
C GLY A 178 -3.24 27.21 15.76
N GLN A 179 -1.92 26.98 15.86
CA GLN A 179 -1.04 27.75 16.74
C GLN A 179 -0.84 29.20 16.27
N ALA A 180 -0.89 29.44 14.96
CA ALA A 180 -0.79 30.78 14.39
C ALA A 180 -2.13 31.54 14.47
N ASP A 181 -3.21 30.94 13.94
CA ASP A 181 -4.57 31.46 14.03
C ASP A 181 -5.58 30.34 13.71
N LEU A 182 -6.61 30.17 14.56
CA LEU A 182 -7.71 29.21 14.36
C LEU A 182 -8.44 29.41 13.02
N TRP A 183 -8.51 30.62 12.50
CA TRP A 183 -9.15 30.89 11.20
C TRP A 183 -8.40 30.24 10.03
N LEU A 184 -7.09 30.01 10.17
CA LEU A 184 -6.28 29.35 9.13
C LEU A 184 -6.56 27.85 9.01
N MET A 185 -7.20 27.25 10.02
CA MET A 185 -7.65 25.85 9.96
C MET A 185 -8.88 25.68 9.06
N LEU A 186 -9.70 26.72 8.91
CA LEU A 186 -11.01 26.64 8.24
C LEU A 186 -10.91 26.23 6.75
N PRO A 187 -10.01 26.80 5.93
CA PRO A 187 -9.81 26.34 4.56
C PRO A 187 -9.42 24.86 4.48
N LEU A 188 -8.58 24.38 5.41
CA LEU A 188 -8.10 23.00 5.42
C LEU A 188 -9.21 22.00 5.80
N VAL A 189 -10.04 22.36 6.78
CA VAL A 189 -11.23 21.57 7.16
C VAL A 189 -12.26 21.54 6.04
N LEU A 190 -12.53 22.69 5.40
CA LEU A 190 -13.47 22.79 4.28
C LEU A 190 -12.99 21.96 3.08
N TRP A 191 -11.69 22.00 2.79
CA TRP A 191 -11.08 21.15 1.77
C TRP A 191 -11.23 19.66 2.09
N LEU A 192 -10.95 19.24 3.34
CA LEU A 192 -11.11 17.85 3.77
C LEU A 192 -12.58 17.40 3.65
N ALA A 193 -13.53 18.24 4.07
CA ALA A 193 -14.95 17.94 3.95
C ALA A 193 -15.37 17.77 2.48
N GLY A 194 -14.90 18.64 1.59
CA GLY A 194 -15.10 18.52 0.15
C GLY A 194 -14.52 17.23 -0.42
N TYR A 195 -13.28 16.89 -0.03
CA TYR A 195 -12.61 15.65 -0.46
C TYR A 195 -13.37 14.40 0.00
N LEU A 196 -13.83 14.36 1.26
CA LEU A 196 -14.65 13.27 1.79
C LEU A 196 -16.00 13.16 1.06
N GLY A 197 -16.62 14.29 0.69
CA GLY A 197 -17.83 14.32 -0.12
C GLY A 197 -17.63 13.70 -1.50
N ILE A 198 -16.53 14.05 -2.18
CA ILE A 198 -16.13 13.45 -3.47
C ILE A 198 -15.93 11.95 -3.31
N LEU A 199 -15.15 11.52 -2.31
CA LEU A 199 -14.92 10.09 -2.06
C LEU A 199 -16.23 9.33 -1.82
N ARG A 200 -17.13 9.88 -1.00
CA ARG A 200 -18.41 9.26 -0.67
C ARG A 200 -19.31 9.05 -1.89
N TYR A 201 -19.18 9.91 -2.90
CA TYR A 201 -19.94 9.83 -4.15
C TYR A 201 -19.27 8.95 -5.21
N PHE A 202 -17.97 9.14 -5.46
CA PHE A 202 -17.26 8.47 -6.55
C PHE A 202 -16.75 7.07 -6.20
N VAL A 203 -16.28 6.83 -4.97
CA VAL A 203 -15.72 5.51 -4.58
C VAL A 203 -16.74 4.36 -4.74
N PRO A 204 -18.01 4.49 -4.30
CA PRO A 204 -18.99 3.42 -4.49
C PRO A 204 -19.31 3.13 -5.95
N ARG A 205 -19.29 4.17 -6.81
CA ARG A 205 -19.54 4.03 -8.25
C ARG A 205 -18.36 3.35 -8.93
N LEU A 206 -17.15 3.81 -8.63
CA LEU A 206 -15.92 3.22 -9.15
C LEU A 206 -15.83 1.74 -8.76
N ARG A 207 -16.13 1.40 -7.50
CA ARG A 207 -16.16 0.00 -7.03
C ARG A 207 -17.05 -0.90 -7.89
N ARG A 208 -18.27 -0.45 -8.24
CA ARG A 208 -19.20 -1.24 -9.08
C ARG A 208 -18.64 -1.46 -10.48
N VAL A 209 -18.09 -0.41 -11.09
CA VAL A 209 -17.50 -0.48 -12.44
C VAL A 209 -16.25 -1.36 -12.44
N SER A 210 -15.38 -1.21 -11.44
CA SER A 210 -14.17 -2.04 -11.30
C SER A 210 -14.48 -3.51 -11.08
N MET A 211 -15.57 -3.85 -10.37
CA MET A 211 -16.04 -5.23 -10.23
C MET A 211 -16.48 -5.82 -11.57
N ALA A 212 -17.35 -5.12 -12.30
CA ALA A 212 -17.81 -5.57 -13.62
C ALA A 212 -16.63 -5.73 -14.60
N GLN A 213 -15.67 -4.81 -14.57
CA GLN A 213 -14.45 -4.90 -15.39
C GLN A 213 -13.56 -6.09 -15.01
N ALA A 214 -13.39 -6.36 -13.72
CA ALA A 214 -12.57 -7.46 -13.24
C ALA A 214 -13.16 -8.83 -13.64
N ASP A 215 -14.49 -8.98 -13.54
CA ASP A 215 -15.19 -10.20 -13.96
C ASP A 215 -15.06 -10.42 -15.47
N ALA A 216 -15.33 -9.39 -16.28
CA ALA A 216 -15.19 -9.47 -17.74
C ALA A 216 -13.74 -9.79 -18.17
N ARG A 217 -12.75 -9.18 -17.52
CA ARG A 217 -11.32 -9.46 -17.80
C ARG A 217 -10.93 -10.89 -17.44
N ALA A 218 -11.43 -11.41 -16.32
CA ALA A 218 -11.16 -12.77 -15.88
C ALA A 218 -11.81 -13.80 -16.82
N GLU A 219 -13.00 -13.52 -17.33
CA GLU A 219 -13.67 -14.33 -18.35
C GLU A 219 -12.89 -14.37 -19.66
N MET A 220 -12.56 -13.20 -20.24
CA MET A 220 -11.77 -13.12 -21.47
C MET A 220 -10.42 -13.82 -21.33
N THR A 221 -9.68 -13.59 -20.23
CA THR A 221 -8.40 -14.24 -20.00
C THR A 221 -8.55 -15.77 -19.91
N GLY A 222 -9.62 -16.25 -19.28
CA GLY A 222 -9.95 -17.67 -19.20
C GLY A 222 -10.17 -18.28 -20.59
N ARG A 223 -10.97 -17.63 -21.45
CA ARG A 223 -11.23 -18.08 -22.82
C ARG A 223 -9.97 -18.08 -23.68
N VAL A 224 -9.14 -17.04 -23.59
CA VAL A 224 -7.86 -16.97 -24.33
C VAL A 224 -6.92 -18.12 -23.95
N VAL A 225 -6.79 -18.42 -22.65
CA VAL A 225 -5.97 -19.55 -22.17
C VAL A 225 -6.51 -20.88 -22.67
N ASP A 226 -7.83 -21.05 -22.71
CA ASP A 226 -8.47 -22.25 -23.25
C ASP A 226 -8.18 -22.43 -24.76
N SER A 227 -8.36 -21.38 -25.56
CA SER A 227 -8.04 -21.41 -27.01
C SER A 227 -6.57 -21.77 -27.28
N TYR A 228 -5.63 -21.29 -26.45
CA TYR A 228 -4.22 -21.64 -26.57
C TYR A 228 -3.90 -23.06 -26.09
N THR A 229 -4.58 -23.54 -25.06
CA THR A 229 -4.41 -24.92 -24.57
C THR A 229 -4.92 -25.93 -25.59
N ASN A 230 -5.99 -25.58 -26.32
CA ASN A 230 -6.63 -26.41 -27.35
C ASN A 230 -6.29 -25.99 -28.79
N ILE A 231 -5.12 -25.38 -29.00
CA ILE A 231 -4.75 -24.76 -30.29
C ILE A 231 -4.73 -25.74 -31.46
N GLN A 232 -4.41 -27.02 -31.22
CA GLN A 232 -4.40 -28.05 -32.25
C GLN A 232 -5.82 -28.29 -32.80
N THR A 233 -6.80 -28.45 -31.92
CA THR A 233 -8.21 -28.63 -32.29
C THR A 233 -8.75 -27.40 -33.00
N VAL A 234 -8.42 -26.22 -32.51
CA VAL A 234 -8.80 -24.94 -33.13
C VAL A 234 -8.26 -24.86 -34.57
N LYS A 235 -6.97 -25.20 -34.81
CA LYS A 235 -6.38 -25.14 -36.15
C LYS A 235 -6.91 -26.20 -37.11
N LEU A 236 -7.33 -27.36 -36.60
CA LEU A 236 -7.85 -28.47 -37.40
C LEU A 236 -9.35 -28.29 -37.75
N PHE A 237 -10.15 -27.67 -36.89
CA PHE A 237 -11.61 -27.68 -37.01
C PHE A 237 -12.29 -26.31 -36.89
N ALA A 238 -11.67 -25.31 -36.28
CA ALA A 238 -12.24 -23.98 -36.14
C ALA A 238 -11.72 -23.03 -37.21
N HIS A 239 -12.62 -22.42 -37.98
CA HIS A 239 -12.24 -21.27 -38.80
C HIS A 239 -11.80 -20.13 -37.87
N SER A 240 -10.59 -19.62 -38.06
CA SER A 240 -9.95 -18.60 -37.20
C SER A 240 -10.83 -17.37 -36.89
N ARG A 241 -11.83 -17.09 -37.72
CA ARG A 241 -12.81 -16.01 -37.56
C ARG A 241 -13.89 -16.29 -36.49
N ARG A 242 -14.14 -17.56 -36.13
CA ARG A 242 -15.16 -17.96 -35.13
C ARG A 242 -14.60 -17.95 -33.71
N GLU A 243 -13.32 -18.26 -33.53
CA GLU A 243 -12.61 -18.11 -32.25
C GLU A 243 -12.44 -16.63 -31.85
N GLN A 244 -12.27 -15.73 -32.83
CA GLN A 244 -12.21 -14.28 -32.57
C GLN A 244 -13.51 -13.69 -31.99
N VAL A 245 -14.65 -14.37 -32.17
CA VAL A 245 -15.94 -13.97 -31.60
C VAL A 245 -16.17 -14.60 -30.22
N TYR A 246 -15.43 -15.67 -29.89
CA TYR A 246 -15.52 -16.38 -28.62
C TYR A 246 -14.65 -15.73 -27.53
N ALA A 247 -13.44 -15.26 -27.87
CA ALA A 247 -12.53 -14.57 -26.94
C ALA A 247 -13.03 -13.16 -26.57
#